data_AF-A0A7M1I2V6-F1
#
_entry.id   AF-A0A7M1I2V6-F1
#
_cell.length_a   1.000
_cell.length_b   1.000
_cell.length_c   1.000
_cell.angle_alpha   90.00
_cell.angle_beta   90.00
_cell.angle_gamma   90.00
#
_symmetry.space_group_name_H-M   'P 1'
#
loop_
_entity.id
_entity.type
_entity.pdbx_description
1 polymer ?
#
loop_
_entity_poly.entity_id
_entity_poly.type
_entity_poly.pdbx_seq_one_letter_code
_entity_poly.pdbx_strand_id
1 'polypeptide(L)'
;MKTVISVLTAHFFVLSAFIWLASPACADRGSDYKAGSDFAKQVQGNGLNSLKNFSGEQNLPGYTDSPDQTKYYGGVTASGDSSLKSDSALEFS
;
A
#
# COMPACT_ATOMS: atom_id res chain seq x y z
N MET A 1 3.32 47.25 39.41
CA MET A 1 3.61 45.83 39.78
C MET A 1 2.37 44.95 39.76
N LYS A 2 1.28 45.31 40.47
CA LYS A 2 0.04 44.49 40.55
C LYS A 2 -0.65 44.23 39.19
N THR A 3 -0.65 45.22 38.29
CA THR A 3 -1.23 45.12 36.94
C THR A 3 -0.43 44.19 36.01
N VAL A 4 0.90 44.25 36.06
CA VAL A 4 1.78 43.40 35.24
C VAL A 4 1.63 41.92 35.63
N ILE A 5 1.53 41.63 36.93
CA ILE A 5 1.31 40.28 37.44
C ILE A 5 -0.04 39.74 36.98
N SER A 6 -1.11 40.54 37.06
CA SER A 6 -2.45 40.14 36.63
C SER A 6 -2.53 39.85 35.12
N VAL A 7 -1.86 40.66 34.29
CA VAL A 7 -1.82 40.45 32.84
C VAL A 7 -1.06 39.16 32.53
N LEU A 8 0.09 38.93 33.19
CA LEU A 8 0.88 37.71 32.98
C LEU A 8 0.08 36.46 33.36
N THR A 9 -0.63 36.47 34.49
CA THR A 9 -1.49 35.35 34.91
C THR A 9 -2.59 35.08 33.89
N ALA A 10 -3.27 36.11 33.36
CA ALA A 10 -4.30 35.92 32.34
C ALA A 10 -3.75 35.27 31.06
N HIS A 11 -2.54 35.66 30.63
CA HIS A 11 -1.88 35.06 29.46
C HIS A 11 -1.54 33.58 29.68
N PHE A 12 -1.10 33.19 30.88
CA PHE A 12 -0.85 31.78 31.21
C PHE A 12 -2.13 30.93 31.18
N PHE A 13 -3.26 31.47 31.62
CA PHE A 13 -4.55 30.78 31.55
C PHE A 13 -5.03 30.61 30.10
N VAL A 14 -4.88 31.65 29.28
CA VAL A 14 -5.23 31.56 27.86
C VAL A 14 -4.32 30.56 27.14
N LEU A 15 -3.01 30.62 27.36
CA LEU A 15 -2.04 29.71 26.73
C LEU A 15 -2.29 28.25 27.13
N SER A 16 -2.57 27.98 28.40
CA SER A 16 -2.85 26.61 28.87
C SER A 16 -4.16 26.06 28.30
N ALA A 17 -5.20 26.90 28.15
CA ALA A 17 -6.44 26.51 27.47
C ALA A 17 -6.19 26.17 25.98
N PHE A 18 -5.35 26.94 25.29
CA PHE A 18 -4.98 26.65 23.89
C PHE A 18 -4.18 25.35 23.74
N ILE A 19 -3.24 25.06 24.64
CA ILE A 19 -2.46 23.82 24.61
C ILE A 19 -3.36 22.60 24.87
N TRP A 20 -4.28 22.70 25.82
CA TRP A 20 -5.24 21.64 26.12
C TRP A 20 -6.21 21.40 24.95
N LEU A 21 -6.71 22.47 24.32
CA LEU A 21 -7.58 22.38 23.15
C LEU A 21 -6.86 21.82 21.91
N ALA A 22 -5.56 22.05 21.77
CA ALA A 22 -4.73 21.52 20.67
C ALA A 22 -4.22 20.08 20.89
N SER A 23 -4.41 19.51 22.09
CA SER A 23 -3.90 18.18 22.44
C SER A 23 -4.48 16.98 21.66
N PRO A 24 -5.72 16.98 21.11
CA PRO A 24 -6.23 15.81 20.38
C PRO A 24 -5.74 15.72 18.93
N ALA A 25 -4.85 16.61 18.48
CA ALA A 25 -4.30 16.58 17.11
C ALA A 25 -3.01 15.76 16.97
N CYS A 26 -2.72 14.86 17.91
CA CYS A 26 -1.72 13.81 17.70
C CYS A 26 -2.29 12.80 16.70
N ALA A 27 -2.15 13.10 15.41
CA ALA A 27 -2.30 12.11 14.35
C ALA A 27 -1.36 10.94 14.68
N ASP A 28 -1.93 9.79 15.04
CA ASP A 28 -1.19 8.55 15.29
C ASP A 28 -0.61 8.06 13.96
N ARG A 29 0.51 8.66 13.54
CA ARG A 29 1.21 8.34 12.28
C ARG A 29 1.53 6.85 12.15
N GLY A 30 1.59 6.12 13.28
CA GLY A 30 1.80 4.68 13.29
C GLY A 30 0.60 3.91 12.75
N SER A 31 -0.63 4.37 13.03
CA SER A 31 -1.86 3.68 12.60
C SER A 31 -2.04 3.69 11.09
N ASP A 32 -1.88 4.84 10.44
CA ASP A 32 -2.05 4.97 8.99
C ASP A 32 -0.97 4.21 8.21
N TYR A 33 0.29 4.30 8.65
CA TYR A 33 1.40 3.55 8.06
C TYR A 33 1.23 2.03 8.25
N LYS A 34 0.80 1.61 9.44
CA LYS A 34 0.54 0.20 9.73
C LYS A 34 -0.62 -0.34 8.89
N ALA A 35 -1.72 0.40 8.79
CA ALA A 35 -2.86 0.01 7.96
C ALA A 35 -2.48 -0.13 6.48
N GLY A 36 -1.73 0.83 5.94
CA GLY A 36 -1.23 0.78 4.56
C GLY A 36 -0.27 -0.38 4.31
N SER A 37 0.68 -0.62 5.23
CA SER A 37 1.65 -1.71 5.08
C SER A 37 1.04 -3.10 5.27
N ASP A 38 0.04 -3.26 6.14
CA ASP A 38 -0.69 -4.51 6.30
C ASP A 38 -1.55 -4.81 5.06
N PHE A 39 -2.20 -3.78 4.49
CA PHE A 39 -2.92 -3.91 3.22
C PHE A 39 -1.98 -4.31 2.08
N ALA A 40 -0.83 -3.65 1.94
CA ALA A 40 0.18 -3.96 0.94
C ALA A 40 0.68 -5.42 1.06
N LYS A 41 0.97 -5.89 2.27
CA LYS A 41 1.35 -7.29 2.53
C LYS A 41 0.23 -8.27 2.21
N GLN A 42 -1.02 -7.90 2.48
CA GLN A 42 -2.17 -8.74 2.16
C GLN A 42 -2.37 -8.87 0.64
N VAL A 43 -2.20 -7.80 -0.13
CA VAL A 43 -2.34 -7.86 -1.60
C VAL A 43 -1.10 -8.44 -2.28
N GLN A 44 0.07 -8.33 -1.66
CA GLN A 44 1.33 -8.90 -2.15
C GLN A 44 1.23 -10.43 -2.22
N GLY A 45 1.21 -10.97 -3.44
CA GLY A 45 1.22 -12.42 -3.70
C GLY A 45 -0.13 -13.06 -3.97
N ASN A 46 -1.26 -12.43 -3.65
CA ASN A 46 -2.59 -13.00 -3.92
C ASN A 46 -2.88 -13.12 -5.44
N GLY A 47 -2.51 -12.11 -6.24
CA GLY A 47 -2.60 -12.21 -7.71
C GLY A 47 -1.64 -13.25 -8.28
N LEU A 48 -0.44 -13.37 -7.70
CA LEU A 48 0.60 -14.28 -8.17
C LEU A 48 0.25 -15.76 -7.89
N ASN A 49 -0.41 -16.05 -6.77
CA ASN A 49 -0.87 -17.42 -6.45
C ASN A 49 -1.95 -17.91 -7.41
N SER A 50 -2.83 -17.01 -7.86
CA SER A 50 -3.86 -17.31 -8.86
C SER A 50 -3.23 -17.62 -10.22
N LEU A 51 -2.17 -16.88 -10.59
CA LEU A 51 -1.44 -17.11 -11.83
C LEU A 51 -0.55 -18.36 -11.78
N LYS A 52 0.06 -18.65 -10.62
CA LYS A 52 0.94 -19.82 -10.42
C LYS A 52 0.19 -21.16 -10.59
N ASN A 53 -1.09 -21.19 -10.23
CA ASN A 53 -1.92 -22.39 -10.35
C ASN A 53 -2.86 -22.33 -11.57
N PHE A 54 -2.65 -21.37 -12.47
CA PHE A 54 -3.46 -21.27 -13.68
C PHE A 54 -3.02 -22.32 -14.70
N SER A 55 -3.89 -23.29 -14.97
CA SER A 55 -3.75 -24.25 -16.08
C SER A 55 -4.61 -23.78 -17.25
N GLY A 56 -3.99 -23.55 -18.41
CA GLY A 56 -4.72 -23.14 -19.61
C GLY A 56 -5.73 -24.20 -20.06
N GLU A 57 -5.36 -25.48 -19.94
CA GLU A 57 -6.17 -26.63 -20.33
C GLU A 57 -7.50 -26.69 -19.57
N GLN A 58 -7.50 -26.27 -18.31
CA GLN A 58 -8.68 -26.33 -17.43
C GLN A 58 -9.52 -25.06 -17.48
N ASN A 59 -8.90 -23.91 -17.79
CA ASN A 59 -9.53 -22.59 -17.62
C ASN A 59 -9.82 -21.85 -18.93
N LEU A 60 -9.26 -22.30 -20.06
CA LEU A 60 -9.42 -21.64 -21.36
C LEU A 60 -10.03 -22.60 -22.40
N PRO A 61 -11.25 -22.30 -22.90
CA PRO A 61 -11.88 -23.09 -23.96
C PRO A 61 -11.03 -23.08 -25.23
N GLY A 62 -10.69 -24.26 -25.76
CA GLY A 62 -9.89 -24.39 -26.98
C GLY A 62 -8.39 -24.14 -26.79
N TYR A 63 -7.90 -24.13 -25.55
CA TYR A 63 -6.47 -24.05 -25.26
C TYR A 63 -5.72 -25.29 -25.75
N THR A 64 -4.55 -25.05 -26.34
CA THR A 64 -3.57 -26.05 -26.73
C THR A 64 -2.19 -25.44 -26.58
N ASP A 65 -1.23 -26.20 -26.05
CA ASP A 65 0.17 -25.80 -25.97
C ASP A 65 0.82 -25.66 -27.34
N SER A 66 0.23 -26.28 -28.36
CA SER A 66 0.72 -26.29 -29.74
C SER A 66 -0.40 -25.95 -30.72
N PRO A 67 -0.83 -24.68 -30.78
CA PRO A 67 -1.82 -24.26 -31.78
C PRO A 67 -1.19 -24.30 -33.16
N ASP A 68 -1.95 -24.65 -34.20
CA ASP A 68 -1.48 -24.63 -35.60
C ASP A 68 -0.89 -23.29 -36.02
N GLN A 69 -1.31 -22.20 -35.36
CA GLN A 69 -0.83 -20.84 -35.59
C GLN A 69 0.62 -20.59 -35.11
N THR A 70 1.20 -21.48 -34.30
CA THR A 70 2.63 -21.43 -33.94
C THR A 70 3.54 -21.40 -35.16
N LYS A 71 3.14 -22.05 -36.27
CA LYS A 71 3.90 -22.03 -37.53
C LYS A 71 3.94 -20.66 -38.21
N TYR A 72 3.02 -19.76 -37.88
CA TYR A 72 2.91 -18.43 -38.48
C TYR A 72 3.34 -17.31 -37.54
N TYR A 73 3.21 -17.51 -36.21
CA TYR A 73 3.46 -16.48 -35.20
C TYR A 73 4.55 -16.87 -34.17
N GLY A 74 5.23 -18.01 -34.35
CA GLY A 74 6.40 -18.40 -33.56
C GLY A 74 6.09 -18.60 -32.08
N GLY A 75 5.01 -19.33 -31.75
CA GLY A 75 4.42 -19.38 -30.41
C GLY A 75 5.46 -19.41 -29.30
N VAL A 76 5.46 -18.34 -28.50
CA VAL A 76 6.41 -18.14 -27.42
C VAL A 76 5.76 -18.52 -26.09
N THR A 77 6.38 -19.44 -25.37
CA THR A 77 6.13 -19.64 -23.95
C THR A 77 6.63 -18.39 -23.21
N ALA A 78 5.72 -17.59 -22.66
CA ALA A 78 6.11 -16.40 -21.90
C ALA A 78 6.98 -16.81 -20.71
N SER A 79 8.21 -16.28 -20.65
CA SER A 79 9.19 -16.56 -19.58
C SER A 79 9.19 -15.48 -18.47
N GLY A 80 8.18 -14.61 -18.49
CA GLY A 80 8.18 -13.27 -17.89
C GLY A 80 7.62 -13.16 -16.46
N ASP A 81 7.38 -14.28 -15.78
CA ASP A 81 6.76 -14.35 -14.45
C ASP A 81 7.62 -13.67 -13.37
N SER A 82 8.94 -13.63 -13.61
CA SER A 82 9.94 -13.12 -12.67
C SER A 82 9.82 -11.60 -12.46
N SER A 83 9.46 -10.87 -13.52
CA SER A 83 9.31 -9.41 -13.50
C SER A 83 8.11 -8.95 -12.65
N LEU A 84 7.05 -9.77 -12.59
CA LEU A 84 5.83 -9.47 -11.82
C LEU A 84 6.03 -9.51 -10.30
N LYS A 85 7.13 -10.10 -9.80
CA LYS A 85 7.40 -10.22 -8.36
C LYS A 85 8.09 -8.99 -7.76
N SER A 86 8.62 -8.10 -8.59
CA SER A 86 9.61 -7.08 -8.20
C SER A 86 9.07 -5.66 -8.25
N ASP A 87 8.38 -5.29 -9.33
CA ASP A 87 8.16 -3.87 -9.63
C ASP A 87 7.20 -3.17 -8.65
N SER A 88 6.24 -3.88 -8.06
CA SER A 88 5.32 -3.29 -7.06
C SER A 88 5.95 -3.10 -5.68
N ALA A 89 7.09 -3.73 -5.39
CA ALA A 89 7.74 -3.67 -4.07
C ALA A 89 8.92 -2.68 -4.03
N LEU A 90 9.43 -2.22 -5.18
CA LEU A 90 10.62 -1.38 -5.27
C LEU A 90 10.32 0.13 -5.35
N GLU A 91 9.07 0.53 -5.62
CA GLU A 91 8.71 1.97 -5.73
C GLU A 91 8.64 2.70 -4.37
N PHE A 92 8.77 1.99 -3.25
CA PHE A 92 8.68 2.53 -1.89
C PHE A 92 9.89 2.18 -0.99
N SER A 93 11.03 1.80 -1.57
CA SER A 93 12.29 1.59 -0.83
C SER A 93 13.12 2.86 -0.68
#